data_AF-A0A355DQZ6-F1
#
_entry.id   AF-A0A355DQZ6-F1
#
_cell.length_a   1.000
_cell.length_b   1.000
_cell.length_c   1.000
_cell.angle_alpha   90.00
_cell.angle_beta   90.00
_cell.angle_gamma   90.00
#
_symmetry.space_group_name_H-M   'P 1'
#
loop_
_entity.id
_entity.type
_entity.pdbx_description
1 polymer ?
#
loop_
_entity_poly.entity_id
_entity_poly.type
_entity_poly.pdbx_seq_one_letter_code
_entity_poly.pdbx_strand_id
1 'polypeptide(L)' 'MIQIYTQLSQAYRWLQQYQGHPPILACILGFTATGLIPGISAAGATPEDRKYTAIADAEFLVNGIMP' A
#
# COMPACT_ATOMS: atom_id res chain seq x y z
N MET A 1 8.58 14.66 7.60
CA MET A 1 8.67 15.46 6.36
C MET A 1 8.80 14.51 5.19
N ILE A 2 7.94 14.61 4.17
CA ILE A 2 7.98 13.74 2.99
C ILE A 2 9.23 14.07 2.17
N GLN A 3 10.10 13.09 1.91
CA GLN A 3 11.31 13.26 1.10
C GLN A 3 10.95 13.16 -0.40
N ILE A 4 11.59 13.98 -1.23
CA ILE A 4 11.36 14.02 -2.68
C ILE A 4 12.64 13.58 -3.38
N TYR A 5 12.57 12.51 -4.17
CA TYR A 5 13.74 11.93 -4.84
C TYR A 5 13.84 12.32 -6.32
N THR A 6 12.71 12.61 -6.98
CA THR A 6 12.64 12.90 -8.41
C THR A 6 11.54 13.93 -8.71
N GLN A 7 11.56 14.55 -9.90
CA GLN A 7 10.56 15.55 -10.36
C GLN A 7 10.29 16.67 -9.33
N LEU A 8 11.35 17.23 -8.76
CA LEU A 8 11.30 18.15 -7.61
C LEU A 8 10.24 19.24 -7.73
N SER A 9 10.21 19.97 -8.85
CA SER A 9 9.26 21.08 -9.04
C SER A 9 7.80 20.62 -9.05
N GLN A 10 7.50 19.44 -9.60
CA GLN A 10 6.14 18.90 -9.61
C GLN A 10 5.74 18.43 -8.21
N ALA A 11 6.63 17.72 -7.52
CA ALA A 11 6.39 17.22 -6.18
C ALA A 11 6.18 18.35 -5.16
N TYR A 12 6.99 19.42 -5.20
CA TYR A 12 6.78 20.58 -4.33
C TYR A 12 5.44 21.29 -4.58
N ARG A 13 5.03 21.44 -5.85
CA ARG A 13 3.70 21.99 -6.17
C ARG A 13 2.57 21.13 -5.63
N TRP A 14 2.67 19.82 -5.78
CA TRP A 14 1.66 18.88 -5.26
C TRP A 14 1.57 18.93 -3.73
N LEU A 15 2.71 18.92 -3.03
CA LEU A 15 2.73 19.05 -1.56
C LEU A 15 2.12 20.38 -1.12
N GLN A 16 2.48 21.49 -1.76
CA GLN A 16 1.92 22.80 -1.44
C GLN A 16 0.40 22.83 -1.63
N GLN A 17 -0.10 22.18 -2.69
CA GLN A 17 -1.54 22.14 -2.99
C GLN A 17 -2.34 21.35 -1.94
N TYR A 18 -1.84 20.21 -1.46
CA TYR A 18 -2.60 19.31 -0.59
C TYR A 18 -2.23 19.41 0.90
N GLN A 19 -1.17 20.14 1.24
CA GLN A 19 -0.81 20.38 2.64
C GLN A 19 -1.99 21.00 3.41
N GLY A 20 -2.26 20.47 4.61
CA GLY A 20 -3.34 20.95 5.49
C GLY A 20 -4.75 20.47 5.14
N HIS A 21 -4.95 19.74 4.04
CA HIS A 21 -6.26 19.18 3.70
C HIS A 21 -6.47 17.83 4.42
N PRO A 22 -7.71 17.52 4.86
CA PRO A 22 -8.02 16.23 5.47
C PRO A 22 -7.96 15.13 4.41
N PRO A 23 -7.13 14.08 4.59
CA PRO A 23 -7.05 12.99 3.63
C PRO A 23 -8.21 12.01 3.81
N ILE A 24 -8.58 11.32 2.73
CA ILE A 24 -9.40 10.11 2.76
C ILE A 24 -8.55 8.98 2.17
N LEU A 25 -8.43 7.88 2.90
CA LEU A 25 -7.74 6.68 2.44
C LEU A 25 -8.78 5.63 2.01
N ALA A 26 -8.67 5.18 0.75
CA ALA A 26 -9.40 4.01 0.27
C ALA A 26 -8.39 2.88 0.03
N CYS A 27 -8.43 1.84 0.89
CA CYS A 27 -7.65 0.63 0.71
C CYS A 27 -8.47 -0.38 -0.11
N ILE A 28 -8.12 -0.55 -1.39
CA ILE A 28 -8.83 -1.46 -2.29
C ILE A 28 -8.11 -2.81 -2.30
N LEU A 29 -8.83 -3.86 -1.92
CA LEU A 29 -8.29 -5.20 -1.80
C LEU A 29 -8.48 -5.96 -3.11
N GLY A 30 -7.40 -6.56 -3.60
CA GLY A 30 -7.39 -7.32 -4.84
C GLY A 30 -6.60 -8.61 -4.69
N PHE A 31 -7.14 -9.66 -5.29
CA PHE A 31 -6.45 -10.94 -5.47
C PHE A 31 -6.54 -11.34 -6.94
N THR A 32 -5.49 -11.99 -7.43
CA THR A 32 -5.48 -12.62 -8.75
C THR A 32 -4.76 -13.97 -8.68
N ALA A 33 -5.30 -14.96 -9.39
CA ALA A 33 -4.69 -16.29 -9.48
C ALA A 33 -3.27 -16.25 -10.07
N THR A 34 -2.95 -15.25 -10.90
CA THR A 34 -1.58 -15.01 -11.41
C THR A 34 -0.58 -14.85 -10.26
N GLY A 35 -1.00 -14.28 -9.14
CA GLY A 35 -0.17 -14.14 -7.95
C GLY A 35 0.26 -15.48 -7.34
N LEU A 36 -0.46 -16.58 -7.59
CA LEU A 36 -0.10 -17.90 -7.06
C LEU A 36 1.07 -18.55 -7.81
N ILE A 37 1.45 -18.04 -8.99
CA ILE A 37 2.58 -18.58 -9.75
C ILE A 37 3.88 -18.36 -8.94
N PRO A 38 4.68 -19.41 -8.69
CA PRO A 38 5.96 -19.25 -7.98
C PRO A 38 6.87 -18.21 -8.66
N GLY A 39 7.51 -17.36 -7.85
CA GLY A 39 8.45 -16.33 -8.34
C GLY A 39 7.81 -15.07 -8.95
N ILE A 40 6.50 -15.02 -9.16
CA ILE A 40 5.82 -13.87 -9.79
C ILE A 40 5.47 -12.76 -8.78
N SER A 41 5.17 -13.13 -7.53
CA SER A 41 4.78 -12.17 -6.50
C SER A 41 5.65 -12.32 -5.26
N ALA A 42 6.06 -11.17 -4.70
CA ALA A 42 6.73 -11.07 -3.41
C ALA A 42 5.77 -10.77 -2.25
N ALA A 43 4.47 -10.56 -2.53
CA ALA A 43 3.47 -10.47 -1.47
C ALA A 43 3.28 -11.85 -0.83
N GLY A 44 3.19 -11.91 0.51
CA GLY A 44 3.12 -13.17 1.26
C GLY A 44 4.40 -14.04 1.15
N ALA A 45 4.71 -14.81 2.19
CA ALA A 45 5.91 -15.65 2.20
C ALA A 45 5.78 -16.85 1.24
N THR A 46 4.57 -17.37 1.07
CA THR A 46 4.23 -18.50 0.21
C THR A 46 3.12 -18.13 -0.79
N PRO A 47 2.93 -18.92 -1.87
CA PRO A 47 1.78 -18.75 -2.76
C PRO A 47 0.43 -18.81 -2.04
N GLU A 48 0.30 -19.59 -0.96
CA GLU A 48 -0.96 -19.68 -0.21
C GLU A 48 -1.24 -18.38 0.57
N ASP A 49 -0.21 -17.80 1.18
CA ASP A 49 -0.33 -16.54 1.95
C ASP A 49 -0.89 -15.39 1.10
N ARG A 50 -0.58 -15.37 -0.20
CA ARG A 50 -1.00 -14.34 -1.16
C ARG A 50 -2.50 -14.20 -1.30
N LYS A 51 -3.27 -15.25 -0.99
CA LYS A 51 -4.74 -15.19 -1.00
C LYS A 51 -5.28 -14.28 0.10
N TYR A 52 -4.51 -14.12 1.18
CA TYR A 52 -4.94 -13.42 2.39
C TYR A 52 -4.13 -12.14 2.65
N THR A 53 -2.94 -11.98 2.05
CA THR A 53 -2.05 -10.84 2.32
C THR A 53 -2.77 -9.50 2.20
N ALA A 54 -3.56 -9.28 1.14
CA ALA A 54 -4.27 -8.01 0.96
C ALA A 54 -5.26 -7.71 2.11
N ILE A 55 -5.96 -8.72 2.62
CA ILE A 55 -6.89 -8.55 3.75
C ILE A 55 -6.10 -8.33 5.03
N ALA A 56 -5.05 -9.10 5.28
CA ALA A 56 -4.19 -8.93 6.45
C ALA A 56 -3.56 -7.53 6.53
N ASP A 57 -3.16 -6.97 5.37
CA ASP A 57 -2.66 -5.58 5.28
C ASP A 57 -3.73 -4.57 5.72
N ALA A 58 -4.98 -4.73 5.27
CA ALA A 58 -6.08 -3.85 5.69
C ALA A 58 -6.46 -4.03 7.17
N GLU A 59 -6.48 -5.26 7.67
CA GLU A 59 -6.71 -5.53 9.09
C GLU A 59 -5.64 -4.85 9.95
N PHE A 60 -4.37 -4.87 9.52
CA PHE A 60 -3.30 -4.17 10.20
C PHE A 60 -3.46 -2.64 10.14
N LEU A 61 -3.88 -2.08 9.00
CA LEU A 61 -4.15 -0.64 8.87
C LEU A 61 -5.27 -0.17 9.82
N VAL A 62 -6.29 -1.00 10.04
CA VAL A 62 -7.44 -0.67 10.89
C VAL A 62 -7.12 -0.88 12.37
N ASN A 63 -6.52 -2.03 12.71
CA ASN A 63 -6.36 -2.45 14.10
C ASN A 63 -5.00 -2.09 14.70
N GLY A 64 -3.98 -1.83 13.88
CA GLY A 64 -2.61 -1.65 14.32
C GLY A 64 -1.96 -2.96 14.77
N ILE A 65 -0.91 -2.84 15.61
CA ILE A 65 -0.22 -3.99 16.20
C ILE A 65 -1.14 -4.63 17.24
N MET A 66 -1.55 -5.88 16.98
CA MET A 66 -2.34 -6.69 17.89
C MET A 66 -1.42 -7.61 18.73
N PRO A 67 -1.72 -7.86 20.02
CA PRO A 67 -0.94 -8.75 20.90
C PRO A 67 -1.01 -10.24 20.52
#